data_AF-A0AAP8TU84-F1
#
_entry.id   AF-A0AAP8TU84-F1
#
_cell.length_a   1.000
_cell.length_b   1.000
_cell.length_c   1.000
_cell.angle_alpha   90.00
_cell.angle_beta   90.00
_cell.angle_gamma   90.00
#
_symmetry.space_group_name_H-M   'P 1'
#
loop_
_entity.id
_entity.type
_entity.pdbx_description
1 polymer ?
#
loop_
_entity_poly.entity_id
_entity_poly.type
_entity_poly.pdbx_seq_one_letter_code
_entity_poly.pdbx_strand_id
1 'polypeptide(L)'
;MKKLYFLKYGSVISKKEASKLLDDKWDITCSEYDSSYFGVYFAYTGLYADKLTITDNYIPHSNEWLEEDNKEFSTIIKVSFTNGKNPEKLSRYKFLKNAFNQLDGLSIISDECIEEE
;
A
#
# COMPACT_ATOMS: atom_id res chain seq x y z
N MET A 1 22.26 10.18 7.24
CA MET A 1 21.12 9.42 7.78
C MET A 1 19.78 9.89 7.24
N LYS A 2 19.45 9.36 6.07
CA LYS A 2 18.14 9.51 5.42
C LYS A 2 17.22 8.41 5.94
N LYS A 3 15.99 8.77 6.33
CA LYS A 3 14.99 7.78 6.78
C LYS A 3 14.04 7.42 5.67
N LEU A 4 13.77 6.14 5.47
CA LEU A 4 12.74 5.63 4.56
C LEU A 4 11.65 4.95 5.39
N TYR A 5 10.39 5.16 5.02
CA TYR A 5 9.27 4.53 5.71
C TYR A 5 8.49 3.66 4.74
N PHE A 6 8.05 2.50 5.23
CA PHE A 6 7.26 1.55 4.46
C PHE A 6 6.11 1.02 5.29
N LEU A 7 4.96 0.88 4.65
CA LEU A 7 3.77 0.27 5.24
C LEU A 7 3.28 -0.85 4.32
N LYS A 8 2.89 -1.96 4.92
CA LYS A 8 2.22 -3.07 4.24
C LYS A 8 0.95 -3.43 4.98
N TYR A 9 -0.17 -3.41 4.26
CA TYR A 9 -1.47 -3.83 4.78
C TYR A 9 -2.02 -4.97 3.95
N GLY A 10 -2.71 -5.88 4.62
CA GLY A 10 -3.57 -6.87 4.01
C GLY A 10 -5.03 -6.44 4.15
N SER A 11 -5.85 -6.83 3.19
CA SER A 11 -7.27 -6.55 3.21
C SER A 11 -8.10 -7.72 2.71
N VAL A 12 -9.28 -7.89 3.29
CA VAL A 12 -10.27 -8.88 2.85
C VAL A 12 -11.15 -8.38 1.71
N ILE A 13 -11.22 -7.06 1.51
CA ILE A 13 -11.94 -6.44 0.38
C ILE A 13 -11.09 -6.49 -0.89
N SER A 14 -11.75 -6.39 -2.05
CA SER A 14 -11.06 -6.43 -3.34
C SER A 14 -10.21 -5.19 -3.59
N LYS A 15 -9.18 -5.30 -4.45
CA LYS A 15 -8.36 -4.17 -4.88
C LYS A 15 -9.15 -2.99 -5.47
N LYS A 16 -10.27 -3.27 -6.14
CA LYS A 16 -11.17 -2.24 -6.71
C LYS A 16 -11.90 -1.48 -5.60
N GLU A 17 -12.42 -2.21 -4.61
CA GLU A 17 -13.07 -1.60 -3.45
C GLU A 17 -12.07 -0.80 -2.61
N ALA A 18 -10.86 -1.33 -2.41
CA ALA A 18 -9.79 -0.60 -1.71
C ALA A 18 -9.42 0.69 -2.44
N SER A 19 -9.22 0.64 -3.77
CA SER A 19 -8.95 1.83 -4.57
C SER A 19 -10.07 2.87 -4.47
N LYS A 20 -11.33 2.43 -4.56
CA LYS A 20 -12.49 3.33 -4.47
C LYS A 20 -12.60 3.96 -3.08
N LEU A 21 -12.37 3.18 -2.03
CA LEU A 21 -12.42 3.66 -0.66
C LEU A 21 -11.37 4.75 -0.40
N LEU A 22 -10.17 4.61 -0.98
CA LEU A 22 -9.11 5.62 -0.89
C LEU A 22 -9.48 6.91 -1.62
N ASP A 23 -10.10 6.79 -2.80
CA ASP A 23 -10.61 7.91 -3.58
C ASP A 23 -11.71 8.65 -2.82
N ASP A 24 -12.74 7.93 -2.35
CA ASP A 24 -13.91 8.48 -1.65
C ASP A 24 -13.54 9.23 -0.36
N LYS A 25 -12.52 8.78 0.38
CA LYS A 25 -12.15 9.36 1.69
C LYS A 25 -11.06 10.43 1.62
N TRP A 26 -10.13 10.32 0.67
CA TRP A 26 -8.92 11.14 0.66
C TRP A 26 -8.51 11.65 -0.73
N ASP A 27 -9.34 11.49 -1.76
CA ASP A 27 -9.03 11.91 -3.13
C ASP A 27 -7.74 11.26 -3.66
N ILE A 28 -7.49 10.02 -3.23
CA ILE A 28 -6.35 9.20 -3.67
C ILE A 28 -6.81 8.35 -4.85
N THR A 29 -6.83 8.96 -6.03
CA THR A 29 -7.17 8.27 -7.27
C THR A 29 -6.02 7.40 -7.75
N CYS A 30 -6.19 6.08 -7.73
CA CYS A 30 -5.20 5.15 -8.26
C CYS A 30 -5.43 4.90 -9.75
N SER A 31 -4.35 4.86 -10.52
CA SER A 31 -4.38 4.43 -11.93
C SER A 31 -4.23 2.92 -12.04
N GLU A 32 -4.93 2.31 -12.99
CA GLU A 32 -4.82 0.88 -13.29
C GLU A 32 -3.62 0.61 -14.20
N TYR A 33 -2.90 -0.47 -13.90
CA TYR A 33 -1.75 -0.95 -14.67
C TYR A 33 -1.83 -2.47 -14.80
N ASP A 34 -1.14 -3.04 -15.78
CA ASP A 34 -0.99 -4.48 -15.97
C ASP A 34 0.49 -4.86 -15.96
N SER A 35 0.81 -5.98 -15.31
CA SER A 35 2.16 -6.50 -15.14
C SER A 35 2.14 -8.02 -15.21
N SER A 36 3.10 -8.60 -15.91
CA SER A 36 3.29 -10.06 -15.92
C SER A 36 3.65 -10.66 -14.56
N TYR A 37 3.94 -9.85 -13.54
CA TYR A 37 4.26 -10.31 -12.19
C TYR A 37 3.09 -10.12 -11.21
N PHE A 38 2.35 -9.01 -11.33
CA PHE A 38 1.25 -8.68 -10.40
C PHE A 38 -0.14 -8.89 -11.01
N GLY A 39 -0.23 -9.22 -12.30
CA GLY A 39 -1.45 -9.03 -13.07
C GLY A 39 -1.87 -7.55 -13.08
N VAL A 40 -3.18 -7.31 -13.16
CA VAL A 40 -3.76 -5.98 -13.04
C VAL A 40 -3.60 -5.46 -11.61
N TYR A 41 -3.05 -4.27 -11.44
CA TYR A 41 -2.86 -3.62 -10.14
C TYR A 41 -3.20 -2.12 -10.21
N PHE A 42 -3.49 -1.54 -9.06
CA PHE A 42 -3.71 -0.09 -8.95
C PHE A 42 -2.49 0.57 -8.32
N ALA A 43 -2.11 1.75 -8.81
CA ALA A 43 -1.02 2.51 -8.24
C ALA A 43 -1.30 4.00 -8.15
N TYR A 44 -0.74 4.62 -7.12
CA TYR A 44 -0.81 6.04 -6.86
C TYR A 44 0.58 6.58 -6.50
N THR A 45 0.87 7.79 -6.97
CA THR A 45 2.00 8.62 -6.56
C THR A 45 1.50 10.05 -6.43
N GLY A 46 1.78 10.71 -5.31
CA GLY A 46 1.32 12.08 -5.12
C GLY A 46 1.54 12.60 -3.72
N LEU A 47 0.65 13.50 -3.29
CA LEU A 47 0.74 14.22 -2.03
C LEU A 47 0.92 13.29 -0.82
N TYR A 48 0.17 12.19 -0.79
CA TYR A 48 0.11 11.34 0.41
C TYR A 48 1.20 10.28 0.48
N ALA A 49 1.73 9.83 -0.66
CA ALA A 49 2.74 8.77 -0.72
C ALA A 49 3.60 8.91 -1.97
N ASP A 50 4.87 8.55 -1.86
CA ASP A 50 5.76 8.53 -3.02
C ASP A 50 5.41 7.37 -3.96
N LYS A 51 5.00 6.24 -3.38
CA LYS A 51 4.37 5.14 -4.11
C LYS A 51 3.37 4.42 -3.21
N LEU A 52 2.19 4.16 -3.75
CA LEU A 52 1.18 3.27 -3.19
C LEU A 52 0.79 2.28 -4.29
N THR A 53 0.71 1.00 -3.96
CA THR A 53 0.24 -0.05 -4.86
C THR A 53 -0.77 -0.94 -4.18
N ILE A 54 -1.82 -1.33 -4.91
CA ILE A 54 -2.87 -2.25 -4.49
C ILE A 54 -2.87 -3.43 -5.47
N THR A 55 -2.56 -4.62 -4.98
CA THR A 55 -2.46 -5.86 -5.78
C THR A 55 -3.36 -6.93 -5.18
N ASP A 56 -3.77 -7.91 -5.99
CA ASP A 56 -4.29 -9.15 -5.41
C ASP A 56 -3.17 -9.84 -4.61
N ASN A 57 -3.51 -10.55 -3.55
CA ASN A 57 -2.54 -11.35 -2.81
C ASN A 57 -2.18 -12.64 -3.56
N TYR A 58 -3.17 -13.26 -4.21
CA TYR A 58 -2.97 -14.45 -5.03
C TYR A 58 -2.88 -14.08 -6.51
N ILE A 59 -1.86 -14.61 -7.19
CA ILE A 59 -1.58 -14.37 -8.61
C ILE A 59 -1.96 -15.63 -9.41
N PRO A 60 -3.12 -15.65 -10.12
CA PRO A 60 -3.64 -16.90 -10.69
C PRO A 60 -2.79 -17.50 -11.80
N HIS A 61 -2.08 -16.68 -12.59
CA HIS A 61 -1.32 -17.15 -13.73
C HIS A 61 0.00 -17.83 -13.34
N SER A 62 0.60 -17.46 -12.21
CA SER A 62 1.78 -18.10 -11.64
C SER A 62 1.45 -19.09 -10.52
N ASN A 63 0.20 -19.07 -10.01
CA ASN A 63 -0.23 -19.85 -8.84
C ASN A 63 0.61 -19.55 -7.58
N GLU A 64 0.94 -18.28 -7.38
CA GLU A 64 1.78 -17.81 -6.28
C GLU A 64 1.02 -16.84 -5.37
N TRP A 65 1.40 -16.80 -4.09
CA TRP A 65 0.96 -15.75 -3.16
C TRP A 65 2.06 -14.70 -2.97
N LEU A 66 1.68 -13.43 -2.98
CA LEU A 66 2.60 -12.33 -2.66
C LEU A 66 2.97 -12.33 -1.17
N GLU A 67 2.03 -12.71 -0.30
CA GLU A 67 2.25 -12.85 1.14
C GLU A 67 1.70 -14.23 1.57
N GLU A 68 2.55 -15.27 1.46
CA GLU A 68 2.22 -16.68 1.76
C GLU A 68 1.75 -16.91 3.20
N ASP A 69 2.26 -16.13 4.16
CA ASP A 69 1.88 -16.22 5.57
C ASP A 69 0.55 -15.53 5.89
N ASN A 70 -0.03 -14.80 4.91
CA ASN A 70 -1.21 -13.96 5.09
C ASN A 70 -2.31 -14.24 4.05
N LYS A 71 -2.60 -15.51 3.77
CA LYS A 71 -3.59 -15.95 2.76
C LYS A 71 -5.03 -15.57 3.10
N GLU A 72 -5.31 -15.16 4.34
CA GLU A 72 -6.59 -14.61 4.76
C GLU A 72 -6.93 -13.30 4.04
N PHE A 73 -5.93 -12.57 3.52
CA PHE A 73 -6.14 -11.35 2.76
C PHE A 73 -6.23 -11.64 1.27
N SER A 74 -7.26 -11.07 0.65
CA SER A 74 -7.46 -11.10 -0.80
C SER A 74 -6.61 -10.06 -1.51
N THR A 75 -6.30 -8.95 -0.84
CA THR A 75 -5.61 -7.78 -1.40
C THR A 75 -4.45 -7.35 -0.53
N ILE A 76 -3.35 -6.93 -1.16
CA ILE A 76 -2.17 -6.34 -0.48
C ILE A 76 -2.01 -4.89 -0.90
N ILE A 77 -1.79 -4.01 0.08
CA ILE A 77 -1.53 -2.59 -0.11
C ILE A 77 -0.11 -2.29 0.41
N LYS A 78 0.75 -1.77 -0.46
CA LYS A 78 2.13 -1.37 -0.11
C LYS A 78 2.28 0.13 -0.30
N VAL A 79 2.87 0.81 0.67
CA VAL A 79 3.08 2.27 0.65
C VAL A 79 4.52 2.58 1.02
N SER A 80 5.15 3.52 0.30
CA SER A 80 6.50 4.00 0.59
C SER A 80 6.62 5.52 0.65
N PHE A 81 7.51 5.98 1.54
CA PHE A 81 7.83 7.38 1.78
C PHE A 81 9.36 7.55 1.78
N THR A 82 9.91 7.81 0.62
CA THR A 82 11.35 7.81 0.33
C THR A 82 11.88 9.18 -0.10
N ASN A 83 11.03 10.07 -0.62
CA ASN A 83 11.37 11.38 -1.15
C ASN A 83 11.07 12.51 -0.16
N GLY A 84 11.85 13.59 -0.24
CA GLY A 84 11.71 14.77 0.63
C GLY A 84 12.47 14.67 1.95
N LYS A 85 12.28 15.67 2.81
CA LYS A 85 13.00 15.76 4.10
C LYS A 85 12.44 14.73 5.09
N ASN A 86 13.27 14.28 6.04
CA ASN A 86 12.86 13.28 7.04
C ASN A 86 11.58 13.68 7.82
N PRO A 87 11.39 14.93 8.27
CA PRO A 87 10.14 15.32 8.95
C PRO A 87 8.90 15.25 8.05
N GLU A 88 9.02 15.60 6.77
CA GLU A 88 7.91 15.56 5.80
C GLU A 88 7.49 14.11 5.53
N LYS A 89 8.47 13.22 5.32
CA LYS A 89 8.22 11.78 5.17
C LYS A 89 7.52 11.19 6.39
N LEU A 90 8.01 11.50 7.59
CA LEU A 90 7.42 11.04 8.85
C LEU A 90 5.97 11.52 9.02
N SER A 91 5.69 12.76 8.62
CA SER A 91 4.33 13.32 8.68
C SER A 91 3.36 12.58 7.75
N ARG A 92 3.72 12.39 6.48
CA ARG A 92 2.91 11.64 5.51
C ARG A 92 2.70 10.18 5.92
N TYR A 93 3.77 9.53 6.38
CA TYR A 93 3.73 8.17 6.91
C TYR A 93 2.76 8.02 8.09
N LYS A 94 2.85 8.91 9.09
CA LYS A 94 1.95 8.88 10.26
C LYS A 94 0.50 9.14 9.86
N PHE A 95 0.28 10.08 8.93
CA PHE A 95 -1.05 10.39 8.43
C PHE A 95 -1.69 9.16 7.78
N LEU A 96 -1.03 8.55 6.80
CA LEU A 96 -1.58 7.39 6.09
C LEU A 96 -1.72 6.16 7.00
N LYS A 97 -0.77 5.92 7.90
CA LYS A 97 -0.88 4.85 8.91
C LYS A 97 -2.14 5.03 9.77
N ASN A 98 -2.36 6.23 10.29
CA ASN A 98 -3.54 6.52 11.11
C ASN A 98 -4.83 6.40 10.31
N ALA A 99 -4.84 6.89 9.07
CA ALA A 99 -5.96 6.75 8.16
C ALA A 99 -6.32 5.27 7.89
N PHE A 100 -5.33 4.43 7.60
CA PHE A 100 -5.57 3.03 7.27
C PHE A 100 -6.00 2.22 8.48
N ASN A 101 -5.47 2.52 9.67
CA ASN A 101 -5.90 1.88 10.92
C ASN A 101 -7.35 2.19 11.32
N GLN A 102 -7.99 3.19 10.70
CA GLN A 102 -9.40 3.51 10.91
C GLN A 102 -10.32 2.84 9.89
N LEU A 103 -9.78 2.06 8.96
CA LEU A 103 -10.55 1.40 7.92
C LEU A 103 -10.90 -0.03 8.32
N ASP A 104 -12.20 -0.32 8.37
CA ASP A 104 -12.67 -1.68 8.53
C ASP A 104 -12.22 -2.54 7.34
N GLY A 105 -11.67 -3.71 7.65
CA GLY A 105 -11.20 -4.67 6.66
C GLY A 105 -9.76 -4.46 6.17
N LEU A 106 -9.00 -3.52 6.74
CA LEU A 106 -7.55 -3.43 6.57
C LEU A 106 -6.82 -3.83 7.85
N SER A 107 -5.78 -4.62 7.72
CA SER A 107 -4.91 -5.05 8.81
C SER A 107 -3.45 -4.80 8.45
N ILE A 108 -2.68 -4.29 9.40
CA ILE A 108 -1.25 -4.05 9.18
C ILE A 108 -0.50 -5.39 9.17
N ILE A 109 0.30 -5.61 8.12
CA ILE A 109 1.21 -6.77 8.00
C ILE A 109 2.62 -6.35 8.41
N SER A 110 3.10 -5.21 7.91
CA SER A 110 4.43 -4.69 8.24
C SER A 110 4.44 -3.16 8.35
N ASP A 111 5.30 -2.69 9.24
CA ASP A 111 5.56 -1.29 9.55
C ASP A 111 7.05 -1.06 9.77
N GLU A 112 7.73 -0.44 8.80
CA GLU A 112 9.18 -0.38 8.75
C GLU A 112 9.71 1.05 8.60
N CYS A 113 10.79 1.32 9.32
CA CYS A 113 11.60 2.52 9.16
C CYS A 113 13.06 2.10 8.96
N ILE A 114 13.63 2.42 7.79
CA ILE A 114 15.01 2.09 7.43
C ILE A 114 15.84 3.37 7.47
N GLU A 115 17.03 3.30 8.05
CA GLU A 115 18.01 4.38 8.04
C GLU A 115 19.11 4.08 7.01
N GLU A 116 19.22 4.91 5.98
CA GLU A 116 20.32 4.89 5.01
C GLU A 116 21.42 5.85 5.49
N GLU A 117 22.68 5.40 5.49
CA GLU A 117 23.85 6.21 5.90
C GLU A 117 23.98 7.51 5.07
#